data_AF-A0A256ZS85-F1
#
_entry.id   AF-A0A256ZS85-F1
#
_cell.length_a   1.000
_cell.length_b   1.000
_cell.length_c   1.000
_cell.angle_alpha   90.00
_cell.angle_beta   90.00
_cell.angle_gamma   90.00
#
_symmetry.space_group_name_H-M   'P 1'
#
loop_
_entity.id
_entity.type
_entity.pdbx_description
1 polymer ?
#
loop_
_entity_poly.entity_id
_entity_poly.type
_entity_poly.pdbx_seq_one_letter_code
_entity_poly.pdbx_strand_id
1 'polypeptide(L)' 'HTGHLHVFGYTNYKGIWLVNSGCWQKQTSYQKKMGITPVFGVIPIINLKTLTQTTIDFKNMSL' A
#
# COMPACT_ATOMS: atom_id res chain seq x y z
N HIS A 1 3.57 -6.25 9.14
CA HIS A 1 2.50 -5.96 8.17
C HIS A 1 1.41 -5.16 8.89
N THR A 2 0.94 -4.07 8.29
CA THR A 2 -0.20 -3.26 8.76
C THR A 2 -1.19 -3.04 7.63
N GLY A 3 -2.40 -2.61 7.99
CA GLY A 3 -3.50 -2.30 7.07
C GLY A 3 -4.44 -1.31 7.74
N HIS A 4 -5.75 -1.44 7.51
CA HIS A 4 -6.83 -0.70 8.19
C HIS A 4 -6.93 0.81 7.89
N LEU A 5 -5.82 1.53 7.79
CA LEU A 5 -5.82 2.97 7.46
C LEU A 5 -6.13 3.26 5.99
N HIS A 6 -6.08 2.23 5.13
CA HIS A 6 -6.32 2.33 3.69
C HIS A 6 -5.30 3.24 2.99
N VAL A 7 -4.11 3.38 3.57
CA VAL A 7 -2.94 4.08 3.03
C VAL A 7 -1.88 3.05 2.68
N PHE A 8 -1.24 3.21 1.53
CA PHE A 8 -0.15 2.36 1.09
C PHE A 8 1.19 2.98 1.50
N GLY A 9 2.12 2.16 1.97
CA GLY A 9 3.49 2.60 2.25
C GLY A 9 4.39 1.47 2.70
N TYR A 10 5.68 1.61 2.44
CA TYR A 10 6.69 0.68 2.92
C TYR A 10 7.97 1.43 3.26
N THR A 11 8.71 0.94 4.24
CA THR A 11 10.03 1.44 4.58
C THR A 11 10.89 0.34 5.16
N ASN A 12 12.21 0.46 5.03
CA ASN A 12 13.16 -0.41 5.70
C ASN A 12 13.71 0.33 6.92
N TYR A 13 13.60 -0.29 8.09
CA TYR A 13 14.21 0.22 9.30
C TYR A 13 15.08 -0.88 9.92
N LYS A 14 16.40 -0.66 9.95
CA LYS A 14 17.38 -1.60 10.51
C LYS A 14 17.27 -3.02 9.93
N GLY A 15 17.07 -3.12 8.61
CA GLY A 15 16.94 -4.40 7.92
C GLY A 15 15.54 -5.03 8.00
N ILE A 16 14.62 -4.42 8.75
CA ILE A 16 13.23 -4.89 8.88
C ILE A 16 12.35 -4.11 7.91
N TRP A 17 11.58 -4.83 7.09
CA TRP A 17 10.57 -4.21 6.23
C TRP A 17 9.28 -3.94 7.01
N LEU A 18 8.92 -2.67 7.11
CA LEU A 18 7.62 -2.22 7.57
C LEU A 18 6.75 -2.01 6.33
N VAL A 19 5.64 -2.73 6.23
CA VAL A 19 4.74 -2.68 5.07
C VAL A 19 3.32 -2.43 5.55
N ASN A 20 2.72 -1.37 5.02
CA ASN A 20 1.29 -1.11 5.02
C ASN A 20 0.76 -1.41 3.61
N SER A 21 -0.06 -2.46 3.50
CA SER A 21 -0.48 -3.03 2.21
C SER A 21 -1.51 -2.19 1.45
N GLY A 22 -1.96 -1.07 2.01
CA GLY A 22 -2.94 -0.21 1.37
C GLY A 22 -4.34 -0.83 1.38
N CYS A 23 -5.11 -0.63 0.32
CA CYS A 23 -6.46 -1.18 0.19
C CYS A 23 -6.88 -1.37 -1.26
N TRP A 24 -8.06 -1.99 -1.44
CA TRP A 24 -8.75 -2.09 -2.73
C TRP A 24 -10.02 -1.24 -2.79
N GLN A 25 -10.25 -0.40 -1.77
CA GLN A 25 -11.45 0.39 -1.64
C GLN A 25 -11.20 1.83 -2.09
N LYS A 26 -12.03 2.33 -3.01
CA LYS A 26 -12.06 3.77 -3.34
C LYS A 26 -12.50 4.59 -2.13
N GLN A 27 -12.16 5.88 -2.12
CA GLN A 27 -12.49 6.79 -1.02
C GLN A 27 -14.00 6.79 -0.72
N THR A 28 -14.36 6.48 0.53
CA THR A 28 -15.74 6.52 1.01
C THR A 28 -16.13 7.93 1.46
N SER A 29 -17.43 8.19 1.58
CA SER A 29 -17.94 9.47 2.11
C SER A 29 -17.48 9.73 3.55
N TYR A 30 -17.37 8.67 4.38
CA TYR A 30 -16.83 8.77 5.73
C TYR A 30 -15.34 9.16 5.72
N GLN A 31 -14.53 8.48 4.91
CA GLN A 31 -13.11 8.82 4.76
C GLN A 31 -12.91 10.27 4.29
N LYS A 32 -13.72 10.71 3.32
CA LYS A 32 -13.71 12.10 2.85
C LYS A 32 -14.05 13.09 3.97
N LYS A 33 -15.07 12.80 4.80
CA LYS A 33 -15.43 13.62 5.97
C LYS A 33 -14.31 13.69 7.01
N MET A 34 -13.55 12.60 7.17
CA MET A 34 -12.42 12.51 8.09
C MET A 34 -11.09 13.00 7.48
N GLY A 35 -11.09 13.55 6.26
CA GLY A 35 -9.88 14.03 5.59
C GLY A 35 -8.90 12.92 5.15
N ILE A 36 -9.36 11.66 5.11
CA ILE A 36 -8.53 10.50 4.74
C ILE A 36 -8.58 10.32 3.22
N THR A 37 -7.42 10.37 2.58
CA THR A 37 -7.26 10.06 1.15
C THR A 37 -6.58 8.69 1.01
N PRO A 38 -7.33 7.62 0.68
CA PRO A 38 -6.76 6.29 0.58
C PRO A 38 -5.89 6.15 -0.67
N VAL A 39 -4.85 5.33 -0.55
CA VAL A 39 -4.07 4.85 -1.70
C VAL A 39 -4.54 3.43 -1.99
N PHE A 40 -5.36 3.27 -3.03
CA PHE A 40 -5.95 2.00 -3.42
C PHE A 40 -5.35 1.45 -4.71
N GLY A 41 -5.45 0.13 -4.89
CA GLY A 41 -5.05 -0.55 -6.13
C GLY A 41 -3.54 -0.70 -6.32
N VAL A 42 -2.76 -0.60 -5.25
CA VAL A 42 -1.29 -0.77 -5.25
C VAL A 42 -0.93 -1.99 -4.42
N ILE A 43 -0.12 -2.91 -4.97
CA ILE A 43 0.34 -4.12 -4.28
C ILE A 43 1.85 -4.02 -4.01
N PRO A 44 2.30 -4.17 -2.75
CA PRO A 44 3.72 -4.39 -2.45
C PRO A 44 4.09 -5.87 -2.68
N ILE A 45 5.20 -6.11 -3.36
CA ILE A 45 5.80 -7.44 -3.56
C ILE A 45 7.15 -7.46 -2.85
N ILE A 46 7.38 -8.47 -2.02
CA ILE A 46 8.68 -8.72 -1.38
C ILE A 46 9.23 -10.04 -1.88
N ASN A 47 10.42 -10.00 -2.47
CA ASN A 47 11.18 -11.20 -2.75
C ASN A 47 11.77 -11.74 -1.44
N LEU A 48 11.36 -12.93 -1.00
CA LEU A 48 11.81 -13.48 0.29
C LEU A 48 13.26 -13.97 0.30
N LYS A 49 13.85 -14.24 -0.87
CA LYS A 49 15.26 -14.66 -0.97
C LYS A 49 16.21 -13.47 -0.84
N THR A 50 15.87 -12.35 -1.47
CA THR A 50 16.72 -11.15 -1.53
C THR A 50 16.27 -10.05 -0.57
N LEU A 51 15.07 -10.18 0.01
CA LEU A 51 14.37 -9.14 0.76
C LEU A 51 14.26 -7.81 -0.01
N THR A 52 14.18 -7.87 -1.34
CA THR A 52 13.96 -6.68 -2.17
C THR A 52 12.47 -6.42 -2.33
N GLN A 53 12.09 -5.14 -2.30
CA GLN A 53 10.69 -4.70 -2.41
C GLN A 53 10.45 -4.09 -3.81
N THR A 54 9.32 -4.44 -4.41
CA THR A 54 8.78 -3.81 -5.63
C THR A 54 7.29 -3.53 -5.47
N THR A 55 6.71 -2.71 -6.35
CA THR A 55 5.27 -2.38 -6.32
C THR A 55 4.62 -2.55 -7.69
N ILE A 56 3.35 -2.94 -7.69
CA ILE A 56 2.49 -2.91 -8.89
C ILE A 56 1.33 -1.94 -8.62
N ASP A 57 1.16 -0.94 -9.48
CA ASP A 57 0.01 -0.03 -9.46
C ASP A 57 -0.98 -0.40 -10.57
N PHE A 58 -2.11 -0.97 -10.17
CA PHE A 58 -3.16 -1.42 -11.07
C PHE A 58 -3.99 -0.27 -11.66
N LYS A 59 -3.87 0.95 -11.14
CA LYS A 59 -4.56 2.12 -11.71
C LYS A 59 -3.89 2.62 -12.99
N ASN A 60 -2.58 2.38 -13.11
CA ASN A 60 -1.75 2.88 -14.20
C ASN A 60 -1.29 1.75 -15.15
N MET A 61 -1.82 0.52 -14.99
CA MET A 61 -1.59 -0.56 -15.94
C MET A 61 -2.40 -0.30 -17.21
N SER A 62 -1.72 0.00 -18.32
CA SER A 62 -2.27 -0.24 -19.66
C SER A 62 -2.19 -1.73 -19.93
N LEU A 63 -3.27 -2.29 -20.49
CA LEU A 63 -3.20 -3.56 -21.22
C LEU A 63 -2.43 -3.36 -22.53
#